data_AF-A0A9D2T267-F1
#
_entry.id   AF-A0A9D2T267-F1
#
_cell.length_a   1.000
_cell.length_b   1.000
_cell.length_c   1.000
_cell.angle_alpha   90.00
_cell.angle_beta   90.00
_cell.angle_gamma   90.00
#
_symmetry.space_group_name_H-M   'P 1'
#
loop_
_entity.id
_entity.type
_entity.pdbx_description
1 polymer ?
#
loop_
_entity_poly.entity_id
_entity_poly.type
_entity_poly.pdbx_seq_one_letter_code
_entity_poly.pdbx_strand_id
1 'polypeptide(L)'
;MTGEKIFLWQDGEYHYPAAYGFVPFLTSYIHEDHDVHPAMIVVPGGAYRNASPSEGHLPAEEFYRAGYNVFVLAYTVNLLDEPLKLQPLRDISRAVRIIRAGAEKYAVDPEKIALCGFSAGGHLCASLCVHFEDISDRDPEYQAVSNRPDAAILSYPVITSGEYAHRDSMVALLGSEPTEKELEYMSLEKHVTADTPPCFLWQTVTDATVPVENSYLFAEACRRNGVCFAHHVFSEGVHGMSIATEQWLEREFGVPYTLEQIRLLADAVSQGRTSYPEEKGAEILADFGLDGRKKEKWTPDEKNAIRNTLKEVGIWPRLAEDWLSKIWQKN
;
A
#
# COMPACT_ATOMS: atom_id res chain seq x y z
N MET A 1 -8.90 -15.56 12.96
CA MET A 1 -9.71 -14.33 13.08
C MET A 1 -9.52 -13.51 11.82
N THR A 2 -10.52 -13.54 10.92
CA THR A 2 -10.45 -12.87 9.61
C THR A 2 -11.55 -11.82 9.51
N GLY A 3 -11.19 -10.63 9.04
CA GLY A 3 -12.12 -9.52 8.82
C GLY A 3 -12.35 -8.60 10.02
N GLU A 4 -11.58 -8.75 11.12
CA GLU A 4 -11.67 -7.81 12.25
C GLU A 4 -11.01 -6.48 11.87
N LYS A 5 -11.66 -5.37 12.23
CA LYS A 5 -11.11 -4.03 12.08
C LYS A 5 -10.31 -3.62 13.31
N ILE A 6 -9.07 -3.20 13.10
CA ILE A 6 -8.20 -2.64 14.12
C ILE A 6 -7.94 -1.18 13.75
N PHE A 7 -8.59 -0.24 14.44
CA PHE A 7 -8.39 1.18 14.19
C PHE A 7 -6.99 1.63 14.64
N LEU A 8 -6.35 2.48 13.83
CA LEU A 8 -4.99 2.95 14.11
C LEU A 8 -4.94 4.04 15.18
N TRP A 9 -5.99 4.84 15.24
CA TRP A 9 -6.05 6.06 16.02
C TRP A 9 -7.26 6.01 16.96
N GLN A 10 -7.06 6.47 18.19
CA GLN A 10 -8.15 6.59 19.15
C GLN A 10 -9.03 7.82 18.85
N ASP A 11 -10.22 7.86 19.46
CA ASP A 11 -11.13 8.99 19.34
C ASP A 11 -10.45 10.31 19.71
N GLY A 12 -10.48 11.27 18.77
CA GLY A 12 -9.88 12.60 18.94
C GLY A 12 -8.38 12.67 18.64
N GLU A 13 -7.71 11.54 18.39
CA GLU A 13 -6.29 11.51 18.00
C GLU A 13 -6.10 11.77 16.50
N TYR A 14 -6.98 11.18 15.68
CA TYR A 14 -6.96 11.34 14.24
C TYR A 14 -7.66 12.62 13.79
N HIS A 15 -6.95 13.44 13.02
CA HIS A 15 -7.53 14.60 12.38
C HIS A 15 -6.99 14.75 10.96
N TYR A 16 -7.86 14.48 9.99
CA TYR A 16 -7.65 14.84 8.60
C TYR A 16 -8.91 15.57 8.10
N PRO A 17 -8.81 16.79 7.55
CA PRO A 17 -9.99 17.61 7.21
C PRO A 17 -10.99 16.92 6.28
N ALA A 18 -10.51 16.11 5.33
CA ALA A 18 -11.34 15.38 4.38
C ALA A 18 -11.60 13.92 4.80
N ALA A 19 -11.53 13.60 6.10
CA ALA A 19 -11.85 12.27 6.61
C ALA A 19 -13.34 11.96 6.64
N TYR A 20 -14.19 12.96 6.93
CA TYR A 20 -15.65 12.82 7.02
C TYR A 20 -16.13 11.67 7.91
N GLY A 21 -15.42 11.42 9.02
CA GLY A 21 -15.71 10.33 9.98
C GLY A 21 -14.91 9.06 9.73
N PHE A 22 -14.10 9.00 8.67
CA PHE A 22 -13.14 7.93 8.47
C PHE A 22 -12.07 7.95 9.56
N VAL A 23 -11.67 6.77 10.02
CA VAL A 23 -10.48 6.55 10.83
C VAL A 23 -9.70 5.41 10.17
N PRO A 24 -8.42 5.60 9.80
CA PRO A 24 -7.58 4.54 9.26
C PRO A 24 -7.61 3.26 10.10
N PHE A 25 -7.62 2.11 9.45
CA PHE A 25 -7.71 0.81 10.12
C PHE A 25 -6.98 -0.30 9.36
N LEU A 26 -6.65 -1.37 10.09
CA LEU A 26 -6.23 -2.65 9.54
C LEU A 26 -7.41 -3.62 9.49
N THR A 27 -7.48 -4.43 8.44
CA THR A 27 -8.34 -5.62 8.39
C THR A 27 -7.50 -6.87 8.55
N SER A 28 -7.77 -7.67 9.57
CA SER A 28 -6.94 -8.83 9.94
C SER A 28 -7.29 -10.11 9.16
N TYR A 29 -6.27 -10.95 8.94
CA TYR A 29 -6.34 -12.32 8.45
C TYR A 29 -5.36 -13.12 9.32
N ILE A 30 -5.84 -13.58 10.47
CA ILE A 30 -5.02 -14.23 11.50
C ILE A 30 -5.37 -15.72 11.57
N HIS A 31 -4.37 -16.59 11.58
CA HIS A 31 -4.54 -18.03 11.75
C HIS A 31 -5.17 -18.34 13.11
N GLU A 32 -6.09 -19.30 13.18
CA GLU A 32 -6.75 -19.72 14.42
C GLU A 32 -6.11 -20.98 15.01
N ASP A 33 -4.79 -21.07 14.88
CA ASP A 33 -3.97 -22.08 15.52
C ASP A 33 -3.23 -21.49 16.74
N HIS A 34 -2.24 -22.21 17.26
CA HIS A 34 -1.43 -21.80 18.40
C HIS A 34 -0.02 -21.41 17.99
N ASP A 35 0.25 -21.29 16.70
CA ASP A 35 1.58 -21.01 16.17
C ASP A 35 1.83 -19.51 16.09
N VAL A 36 3.10 -19.11 16.17
CA VAL A 36 3.52 -17.72 15.96
C VAL A 36 3.96 -17.57 14.50
N HIS A 37 3.35 -16.63 13.80
CA HIS A 37 3.55 -16.42 12.37
C HIS A 37 4.34 -15.13 12.08
N PRO A 38 5.10 -15.05 10.97
CA PRO A 38 5.52 -13.75 10.45
C PRO A 38 4.29 -12.91 10.07
N ALA A 39 4.42 -11.59 10.17
CA ALA A 39 3.38 -10.66 9.78
C ALA A 39 3.60 -10.10 8.37
N MET A 40 2.50 -9.94 7.64
CA MET A 40 2.48 -9.21 6.37
C MET A 40 1.48 -8.05 6.48
N ILE A 41 1.93 -6.80 6.29
CA ILE A 41 1.04 -5.65 6.18
C ILE A 41 0.91 -5.29 4.70
N VAL A 42 -0.26 -5.56 4.13
CA VAL A 42 -0.60 -5.25 2.75
C VAL A 42 -1.07 -3.80 2.66
N VAL A 43 -0.46 -3.03 1.75
CA VAL A 43 -0.70 -1.61 1.56
C VAL A 43 -1.16 -1.37 0.12
N PRO A 44 -2.47 -1.21 -0.12
CA PRO A 44 -3.01 -0.99 -1.45
C PRO A 44 -2.46 0.27 -2.11
N GLY A 45 -2.44 0.28 -3.44
CA GLY A 45 -2.19 1.49 -4.23
C GLY A 45 -3.45 2.32 -4.41
N GLY A 46 -3.44 3.17 -5.44
CA GLY A 46 -4.56 4.08 -5.76
C GLY A 46 -4.17 5.55 -5.79
N ALA A 47 -2.92 5.86 -6.16
CA ALA A 47 -2.38 7.20 -6.31
C ALA A 47 -2.51 8.11 -5.07
N TYR A 48 -2.62 7.52 -3.87
CA TYR A 48 -3.06 8.22 -2.65
C TYR A 48 -4.45 8.87 -2.74
N ARG A 49 -5.20 8.65 -3.83
CA ARG A 49 -6.58 9.11 -4.04
C ARG A 49 -7.60 8.13 -3.49
N ASN A 50 -7.23 6.85 -3.43
CA ASN A 50 -8.00 5.75 -2.83
C ASN A 50 -7.04 4.64 -2.36
N ALA A 51 -7.56 3.67 -1.61
CA ALA A 51 -6.88 2.40 -1.32
C ALA A 51 -7.55 1.29 -2.15
N SER A 52 -6.88 0.86 -3.22
CA SER A 52 -7.47 0.02 -4.27
C SER A 52 -7.94 -1.34 -3.74
N PRO A 53 -9.21 -1.73 -3.97
CA PRO A 53 -9.72 -3.02 -3.50
C PRO A 53 -9.04 -4.21 -4.20
N SER A 54 -8.48 -4.02 -5.40
CA SER A 54 -7.75 -5.08 -6.12
C SER A 54 -6.45 -5.49 -5.46
N GLU A 55 -5.93 -4.65 -4.55
CA GLU A 55 -4.63 -4.78 -3.89
C GLU A 55 -4.78 -4.95 -2.38
N GLY A 56 -5.99 -5.29 -1.92
CA GLY A 56 -6.31 -5.59 -0.52
C GLY A 56 -6.50 -7.08 -0.29
N HIS A 57 -7.72 -7.58 -0.51
CA HIS A 57 -8.10 -8.95 -0.17
C HIS A 57 -7.29 -10.04 -0.90
N LEU A 58 -7.08 -9.89 -2.22
CA LEU A 58 -6.37 -10.90 -3.01
C LEU A 58 -4.94 -11.18 -2.52
N PRO A 59 -4.05 -10.17 -2.40
CA PRO A 59 -2.72 -10.41 -1.84
C PRO A 59 -2.79 -10.85 -0.37
N ALA A 60 -3.80 -10.43 0.39
CA ALA A 60 -3.95 -10.90 1.77
C ALA A 60 -4.23 -12.40 1.85
N GLU A 61 -5.11 -12.94 1.01
CA GLU A 61 -5.34 -14.38 0.95
C GLU A 61 -4.10 -15.16 0.50
N GLU A 62 -3.35 -14.63 -0.48
CA GLU A 62 -2.15 -15.28 -1.00
C GLU A 62 -1.10 -15.44 0.12
N PHE A 63 -0.79 -14.38 0.86
CA PHE A 63 0.17 -14.45 1.95
C PHE A 63 -0.36 -15.17 3.18
N TYR A 64 -1.66 -15.11 3.45
CA TYR A 64 -2.28 -15.91 4.50
C TYR A 64 -2.12 -17.42 4.21
N ARG A 65 -2.32 -17.85 2.97
CA ARG A 65 -2.07 -19.25 2.56
C ARG A 65 -0.59 -19.63 2.62
N ALA A 66 0.32 -18.66 2.51
CA ALA A 66 1.75 -18.84 2.69
C ALA A 66 2.19 -18.87 4.18
N GLY A 67 1.25 -18.80 5.13
CA GLY A 67 1.54 -18.93 6.56
C GLY A 67 1.87 -17.62 7.28
N TYR A 68 1.45 -16.47 6.74
CA TYR A 68 1.59 -15.17 7.39
C TYR A 68 0.28 -14.78 8.08
N ASN A 69 0.38 -14.12 9.24
CA ASN A 69 -0.73 -13.32 9.74
C ASN A 69 -0.75 -11.99 8.97
N VAL A 70 -1.83 -11.72 8.24
CA VAL A 70 -1.90 -10.61 7.29
C VAL A 70 -2.81 -9.50 7.77
N PHE A 71 -2.43 -8.26 7.48
CA PHE A 71 -3.18 -7.06 7.83
C PHE A 71 -3.27 -6.14 6.61
N VAL A 72 -4.48 -5.87 6.13
CA VAL A 72 -4.68 -4.93 5.01
C VAL A 72 -4.93 -3.54 5.56
N LEU A 73 -4.08 -2.59 5.18
CA LEU A 73 -4.15 -1.21 5.63
C LEU A 73 -5.07 -0.37 4.74
N ALA A 74 -6.18 0.12 5.32
CA ALA A 74 -6.93 1.24 4.80
C ALA A 74 -6.38 2.54 5.42
N TYR A 75 -5.45 3.19 4.72
CA TYR A 75 -4.78 4.42 5.16
C TYR A 75 -5.51 5.67 4.66
N THR A 76 -5.14 6.84 5.19
CA THR A 76 -5.68 8.13 4.78
C THR A 76 -5.36 8.42 3.32
N VAL A 77 -6.39 8.70 2.54
CA VAL A 77 -6.32 9.05 1.12
C VAL A 77 -7.06 10.36 0.85
N ASN A 78 -6.84 10.94 -0.32
CA ASN A 78 -7.47 12.21 -0.69
C ASN A 78 -7.91 12.23 -2.14
N LEU A 79 -9.21 12.14 -2.40
CA LEU A 79 -9.75 12.23 -3.75
C LEU A 79 -9.90 13.68 -4.27
N LEU A 80 -10.01 14.68 -3.38
CA LEU A 80 -10.57 16.01 -3.71
C LEU A 80 -9.66 17.21 -3.33
N ASP A 81 -8.34 16.98 -3.27
CA ASP A 81 -7.26 17.98 -3.38
C ASP A 81 -6.75 18.71 -2.11
N GLU A 82 -7.10 18.27 -0.89
CA GLU A 82 -6.33 18.64 0.32
C GLU A 82 -5.04 17.80 0.47
N PRO A 83 -3.83 18.41 0.45
CA PRO A 83 -2.59 17.65 0.45
C PRO A 83 -2.47 16.77 1.71
N LEU A 84 -2.20 15.49 1.50
CA LEU A 84 -2.11 14.51 2.59
C LEU A 84 -0.90 14.74 3.51
N LYS A 85 0.14 15.37 2.98
CA LYS A 85 1.44 15.57 3.64
C LYS A 85 1.93 14.24 4.24
N LEU A 86 2.29 14.24 5.52
CA LEU A 86 2.82 13.05 6.21
C LEU A 86 1.73 12.14 6.81
N GLN A 87 0.44 12.42 6.64
CA GLN A 87 -0.61 11.64 7.31
C GLN A 87 -0.58 10.15 6.91
N PRO A 88 -0.46 9.76 5.63
CA PRO A 88 -0.36 8.34 5.25
C PRO A 88 0.87 7.66 5.88
N LEU A 89 2.00 8.39 5.95
CA LEU A 89 3.24 7.87 6.54
C LEU A 89 3.10 7.65 8.05
N ARG A 90 2.35 8.51 8.75
CA ARG A 90 1.98 8.30 10.15
C ARG A 90 1.06 7.10 10.31
N ASP A 91 0.09 6.90 9.42
CA ASP A 91 -0.81 5.75 9.46
C ASP A 91 -0.03 4.43 9.35
N ILE A 92 0.82 4.27 8.34
CA ILE A 92 1.62 3.03 8.19
C ILE A 92 2.62 2.84 9.34
N SER A 93 3.22 3.92 9.86
CA SER A 93 4.09 3.86 11.04
C SER A 93 3.31 3.33 12.26
N ARG A 94 2.11 3.87 12.52
CA ARG A 94 1.24 3.43 13.62
C ARG A 94 0.79 1.98 13.42
N ALA A 95 0.49 1.57 12.20
CA ALA A 95 0.14 0.18 11.87
C ALA A 95 1.26 -0.80 12.27
N VAL A 96 2.51 -0.53 11.88
CA VAL A 96 3.66 -1.37 12.28
C VAL A 96 3.80 -1.41 13.80
N ARG A 97 3.67 -0.26 14.48
CA ARG A 97 3.77 -0.18 15.95
C ARG A 97 2.67 -0.97 16.65
N ILE A 98 1.42 -0.91 16.17
CA ILE A 98 0.29 -1.69 16.71
C ILE A 98 0.54 -3.19 16.56
N ILE A 99 0.98 -3.65 15.40
CA ILE A 99 1.25 -5.08 15.19
C ILE A 99 2.42 -5.55 16.04
N ARG A 100 3.49 -4.76 16.13
CA ARG A 100 4.67 -5.10 16.94
C ARG A 100 4.39 -5.10 18.44
N ALA A 101 3.67 -4.08 18.94
CA ALA A 101 3.27 -4.01 20.35
C ALA A 101 2.26 -5.11 20.71
N GLY A 102 1.37 -5.46 19.78
CA GLY A 102 0.35 -6.50 19.93
C GLY A 102 0.79 -7.89 19.50
N ALA A 103 2.09 -8.16 19.36
CA ALA A 103 2.62 -9.42 18.83
C ALA A 103 2.02 -10.67 19.49
N GLU A 104 1.90 -10.69 20.82
CA GLU A 104 1.26 -11.78 21.56
C GLU A 104 -0.23 -11.91 21.23
N LYS A 105 -0.97 -10.80 21.19
CA LYS A 105 -2.40 -10.77 20.86
C LYS A 105 -2.67 -11.29 19.45
N TYR A 106 -1.78 -10.97 18.51
CA TYR A 106 -1.95 -11.29 17.10
C TYR A 106 -1.21 -12.55 16.66
N ALA A 107 -0.58 -13.28 17.58
CA ALA A 107 0.25 -14.45 17.29
C ALA A 107 1.31 -14.16 16.20
N VAL A 108 1.97 -13.00 16.30
CA VAL A 108 2.97 -12.51 15.34
C VAL A 108 4.36 -12.52 15.96
N ASP A 109 5.38 -12.87 15.17
CA ASP A 109 6.79 -12.66 15.50
C ASP A 109 7.14 -11.16 15.32
N PRO A 110 7.46 -10.42 16.40
CA PRO A 110 7.68 -8.96 16.34
C PRO A 110 8.91 -8.54 15.52
N GLU A 111 9.80 -9.49 15.19
CA GLU A 111 11.02 -9.30 14.39
C GLU A 111 10.85 -9.76 12.93
N LYS A 112 9.63 -10.19 12.53
CA LYS A 112 9.32 -10.62 11.17
C LYS A 112 8.05 -9.95 10.64
N ILE A 113 8.03 -8.62 10.64
CA ILE A 113 6.95 -7.80 10.10
C ILE A 113 7.37 -7.27 8.72
N ALA A 114 6.84 -7.87 7.66
CA ALA A 114 7.03 -7.40 6.29
C ALA A 114 5.90 -6.46 5.83
N LEU A 115 6.25 -5.50 4.98
CA LEU A 115 5.27 -4.70 4.23
C LEU A 115 5.12 -5.25 2.80
N CYS A 116 3.93 -5.19 2.22
CA CYS A 116 3.70 -5.43 0.79
C CYS A 116 2.89 -4.29 0.20
N GLY A 117 3.57 -3.37 -0.48
CA GLY A 117 2.96 -2.16 -1.04
C GLY A 117 2.83 -2.23 -2.56
N PHE A 118 1.74 -1.68 -3.09
CA PHE A 118 1.45 -1.63 -4.52
C PHE A 118 1.39 -0.19 -5.03
N SER A 119 2.08 0.15 -6.12
CA SER A 119 2.01 1.50 -6.73
C SER A 119 2.28 2.62 -5.71
N ALA A 120 1.31 3.48 -5.41
CA ALA A 120 1.38 4.48 -4.34
C ALA A 120 1.47 3.88 -2.92
N GLY A 121 0.89 2.70 -2.67
CA GLY A 121 1.14 1.92 -1.45
C GLY A 121 2.58 1.40 -1.41
N GLY A 122 3.18 1.10 -2.57
CA GLY A 122 4.60 0.79 -2.71
C GLY A 122 5.48 2.00 -2.33
N HIS A 123 5.10 3.19 -2.77
CA HIS A 123 5.72 4.44 -2.32
C HIS A 123 5.59 4.62 -0.80
N LEU A 124 4.42 4.33 -0.22
CA LEU A 124 4.19 4.46 1.22
C LEU A 124 5.06 3.48 2.03
N CYS A 125 5.16 2.23 1.58
CA CYS A 125 6.05 1.24 2.19
C CYS A 125 7.52 1.67 2.09
N ALA A 126 7.97 2.06 0.90
CA ALA A 126 9.34 2.54 0.69
C ALA A 126 9.62 3.82 1.51
N SER A 127 8.63 4.71 1.67
CA SER A 127 8.73 5.92 2.50
C SER A 127 9.00 5.53 3.95
N LEU A 128 8.25 4.59 4.52
CA LEU A 128 8.51 4.12 5.87
C LEU A 128 9.89 3.44 5.97
N CYS A 129 10.31 2.68 4.96
CA CYS A 129 11.62 2.02 4.96
C CYS A 129 12.81 2.99 5.04
N VAL A 130 12.70 4.18 4.44
CA VAL A 130 13.80 5.17 4.40
C VAL A 130 13.63 6.30 5.42
N HIS A 131 12.40 6.58 5.87
CA HIS A 131 12.08 7.69 6.78
C HIS A 131 11.56 7.25 8.16
N PHE A 132 11.69 5.98 8.55
CA PHE A 132 11.11 5.49 9.81
C PHE A 132 11.56 6.30 11.05
N GLU A 133 12.81 6.77 11.07
CA GLU A 133 13.37 7.57 12.18
C GLU A 133 12.74 8.96 12.30
N ASP A 134 12.24 9.53 11.21
CA ASP A 134 11.61 10.85 11.21
C ASP A 134 10.21 10.83 11.85
N ILE A 135 9.61 9.65 11.97
CA ILE A 135 8.20 9.48 12.34
C ILE A 135 8.11 9.05 13.79
N SER A 136 7.90 10.05 14.64
CA SER A 136 7.57 9.86 16.05
C SER A 136 6.07 9.61 16.26
N ASP A 137 5.79 8.87 17.31
CA ASP A 137 4.45 8.58 17.77
C ASP A 137 4.13 9.37 19.06
N ARG A 138 2.90 9.88 19.16
CA ARG A 138 2.45 10.69 20.30
C ARG A 138 1.81 9.86 21.41
N ASP A 139 1.33 8.67 21.08
CA ASP A 139 0.74 7.76 22.06
C ASP A 139 1.88 7.11 22.86
N PRO A 140 1.90 7.23 24.21
CA PRO A 140 2.91 6.59 25.04
C PRO A 140 3.02 5.08 24.86
N GLU A 141 1.94 4.39 24.46
CA GLU A 141 1.94 2.95 24.18
C GLU A 141 2.85 2.62 22.98
N TYR A 142 2.81 3.45 21.94
CA TYR A 142 3.52 3.21 20.69
C TYR A 142 4.82 3.99 20.56
N GLN A 143 5.04 5.04 21.35
CA GLN A 143 6.18 5.95 21.24
C GLN A 143 7.55 5.24 21.23
N ALA A 144 7.74 4.25 22.11
CA ALA A 144 8.99 3.49 22.22
C ALA A 144 9.06 2.27 21.30
N VAL A 145 7.97 1.91 20.62
CA VAL A 145 7.91 0.74 19.74
C VAL A 145 8.51 1.10 18.39
N SER A 146 9.45 0.32 17.87
CA SER A 146 9.99 0.57 16.52
C SER A 146 8.87 0.56 15.47
N ASN A 147 8.94 1.46 14.49
CA ASN A 147 8.12 1.44 13.26
C ASN A 147 8.91 0.97 12.04
N ARG A 148 10.20 0.65 12.18
CA ARG A 148 11.00 0.09 11.09
C ARG A 148 10.43 -1.28 10.71
N PRO A 149 10.04 -1.55 9.46
CA PRO A 149 9.64 -2.89 9.04
C PRO A 149 10.88 -3.78 8.90
N ASP A 150 10.69 -5.10 8.96
CA ASP A 150 11.79 -6.08 8.93
C ASP A 150 12.14 -6.50 7.49
N ALA A 151 11.18 -6.34 6.56
CA ALA A 151 11.38 -6.41 5.11
C ALA A 151 10.28 -5.64 4.38
N ALA A 152 10.47 -5.34 3.09
CA ALA A 152 9.42 -4.76 2.25
C ALA A 152 9.37 -5.39 0.85
N ILE A 153 8.16 -5.67 0.38
CA ILE A 153 7.83 -6.00 -1.00
C ILE A 153 7.25 -4.74 -1.66
N LEU A 154 7.90 -4.26 -2.70
CA LEU A 154 7.56 -3.06 -3.46
C LEU A 154 7.11 -3.47 -4.86
N SER A 155 5.79 -3.53 -5.06
CA SER A 155 5.15 -3.96 -6.30
C SER A 155 4.86 -2.76 -7.19
N TYR A 156 5.50 -2.70 -8.36
CA TYR A 156 5.43 -1.61 -9.35
C TYR A 156 5.39 -0.22 -8.70
N PRO A 157 6.34 0.09 -7.80
CA PRO A 157 6.20 1.18 -6.85
C PRO A 157 6.37 2.54 -7.53
N VAL A 158 5.62 3.54 -7.08
CA VAL A 158 6.05 4.93 -7.23
C VAL A 158 7.24 5.16 -6.29
N ILE A 159 8.31 5.81 -6.76
CA ILE A 159 9.55 6.01 -5.98
C ILE A 159 10.05 7.45 -6.05
N THR A 160 10.19 8.00 -7.26
CA THR A 160 10.84 9.31 -7.45
C THR A 160 9.82 10.41 -7.67
N SER A 161 10.15 11.63 -7.24
CA SER A 161 9.42 12.85 -7.61
C SER A 161 10.02 13.57 -8.84
N GLY A 162 11.05 12.97 -9.46
CA GLY A 162 11.80 13.52 -10.60
C GLY A 162 11.16 13.27 -11.96
N GLU A 163 11.99 12.99 -12.97
CA GLU A 163 11.57 12.74 -14.36
C GLU A 163 10.45 11.69 -14.43
N TYR A 164 10.67 10.53 -13.81
CA TYR A 164 9.79 9.36 -13.85
C TYR A 164 8.64 9.36 -12.82
N ALA A 165 8.35 10.49 -12.19
CA ALA A 165 7.34 10.52 -11.13
C ALA A 165 5.92 10.30 -11.66
N HIS A 166 5.14 9.51 -10.93
CA HIS A 166 3.69 9.51 -11.06
C HIS A 166 3.12 10.80 -10.46
N ARG A 167 2.86 11.80 -11.31
CA ARG A 167 2.54 13.17 -10.88
C ARG A 167 1.29 13.26 -10.02
N ASP A 168 0.24 12.49 -10.32
CA ASP A 168 -0.99 12.53 -9.51
C ASP A 168 -0.76 12.05 -8.07
N SER A 169 0.08 11.02 -7.86
CA SER A 169 0.47 10.61 -6.50
C SER A 169 1.18 11.73 -5.74
N MET A 170 2.08 12.46 -6.42
CA MET A 170 2.82 13.56 -5.83
C MET A 170 1.92 14.74 -5.50
N VAL A 171 0.94 15.06 -6.37
CA VAL A 171 -0.06 16.10 -6.13
C VAL A 171 -0.97 15.73 -4.96
N ALA A 172 -1.43 14.48 -4.87
CA ALA A 172 -2.24 14.02 -3.74
C ALA A 172 -1.50 14.16 -2.40
N LEU A 173 -0.20 13.88 -2.37
CA LEU A 173 0.63 14.01 -1.18
C LEU A 173 0.96 15.46 -0.84
N LEU A 174 1.45 16.23 -1.82
CA LEU A 174 2.15 17.49 -1.56
C LEU A 174 1.34 18.73 -1.93
N GLY A 175 0.32 18.58 -2.78
CA GLY A 175 -0.44 19.67 -3.40
C GLY A 175 0.09 20.00 -4.79
N SER A 176 -0.55 20.96 -5.46
CA SER A 176 -0.19 21.38 -6.84
C SER A 176 1.11 22.18 -6.93
N GLU A 177 1.56 22.79 -5.82
CA GLU A 177 2.75 23.63 -5.75
C GLU A 177 3.69 23.16 -4.63
N PRO A 178 4.27 21.95 -4.75
CA PRO A 178 5.19 21.45 -3.74
C PRO A 178 6.50 22.23 -3.74
N THR A 179 7.09 22.40 -2.56
CA THR A 179 8.45 22.93 -2.44
C THR A 179 9.47 21.93 -2.93
N GLU A 180 10.66 22.40 -3.33
CA GLU A 180 11.78 21.53 -3.71
C GLU A 180 12.17 20.56 -2.59
N LYS A 181 12.12 21.03 -1.34
CA LYS A 181 12.39 20.19 -0.16
C LYS A 181 11.36 19.06 0.00
N GLU A 182 10.08 19.33 -0.27
CA GLU A 182 9.04 18.29 -0.20
C GLU A 182 9.19 17.26 -1.32
N LEU A 183 9.53 17.70 -2.54
CA LEU A 183 9.83 16.81 -3.66
C LEU A 183 11.07 15.96 -3.37
N GLU A 184 12.13 16.56 -2.84
CA GLU A 184 13.34 15.84 -2.44
C GLU A 184 13.03 14.80 -1.37
N TYR A 185 12.25 15.15 -0.34
CA TYR A 185 11.84 14.23 0.73
C TYR A 185 11.04 13.04 0.19
N MET A 186 10.17 13.25 -0.81
CA MET A 186 9.37 12.20 -1.44
C MET A 186 10.06 11.54 -2.66
N SER A 187 11.34 11.81 -2.91
CA SER A 187 12.17 11.07 -3.87
C SER A 187 12.96 10.00 -3.13
N LEU A 188 12.33 8.84 -2.92
CA LEU A 188 12.76 7.84 -1.94
C LEU A 188 14.11 7.19 -2.28
N GLU A 189 14.47 7.14 -3.56
CA GLU A 189 15.77 6.65 -4.02
C GLU A 189 16.96 7.45 -3.46
N LYS A 190 16.72 8.69 -3.02
CA LYS A 190 17.74 9.58 -2.45
C LYS A 190 17.99 9.36 -0.97
N HIS A 191 17.10 8.62 -0.29
CA HIS A 191 17.11 8.45 1.17
C HIS A 191 17.43 7.02 1.61
N VAL A 192 17.73 6.13 0.68
CA VAL A 192 18.19 4.78 1.03
C VAL A 192 19.52 4.87 1.77
N THR A 193 19.59 4.21 2.94
CA THR A 193 20.78 4.10 3.79
C THR A 193 21.10 2.63 4.06
N ALA A 194 22.18 2.35 4.79
CA ALA A 194 22.50 0.99 5.24
C ALA A 194 21.45 0.42 6.23
N ASP A 195 20.67 1.29 6.87
CA ASP A 195 19.64 0.90 7.84
C ASP A 195 18.28 0.61 7.17
N THR A 196 18.12 0.95 5.89
CA THR A 196 16.94 0.57 5.11
C THR A 196 16.77 -0.95 5.14
N PRO A 197 15.57 -1.48 5.45
CA PRO A 197 15.34 -2.91 5.54
C PRO A 197 15.50 -3.62 4.19
N PRO A 198 15.71 -4.95 4.18
CA PRO A 198 15.74 -5.73 2.96
C PRO A 198 14.50 -5.49 2.09
N CYS A 199 14.69 -5.36 0.78
CA CYS A 199 13.61 -5.03 -0.16
C CYS A 199 13.49 -6.04 -1.31
N PHE A 200 12.28 -6.49 -1.62
CA PHE A 200 11.94 -7.19 -2.85
C PHE A 200 11.19 -6.22 -3.77
N LEU A 201 11.68 -6.03 -4.99
CA LEU A 201 11.04 -5.18 -5.98
C LEU A 201 10.58 -6.02 -7.16
N TRP A 202 9.40 -5.72 -7.69
CA TRP A 202 9.03 -6.22 -9.01
C TRP A 202 8.22 -5.21 -9.81
N GLN A 203 8.33 -5.26 -11.14
CA GLN A 203 7.58 -4.39 -12.05
C GLN A 203 7.56 -5.00 -13.47
N THR A 204 6.73 -4.46 -14.36
CA THR A 204 6.69 -4.85 -15.79
C THR A 204 7.36 -3.76 -16.63
N VAL A 205 8.07 -4.14 -17.70
CA VAL A 205 8.73 -3.17 -18.61
C VAL A 205 7.70 -2.24 -19.28
N THR A 206 6.51 -2.76 -19.58
CA THR A 206 5.46 -2.06 -20.32
C THR A 206 4.51 -1.25 -19.43
N ASP A 207 4.85 -1.04 -18.16
CA ASP A 207 4.02 -0.22 -17.25
C ASP A 207 3.94 1.23 -17.77
N ALA A 208 2.76 1.58 -18.30
CA ALA A 208 2.50 2.90 -18.87
C ALA A 208 2.01 3.94 -17.85
N THR A 209 1.83 3.56 -16.57
CA THR A 209 1.34 4.46 -15.51
C THR A 209 2.48 4.90 -14.61
N VAL A 210 3.25 3.94 -14.10
CA VAL A 210 4.44 4.19 -13.30
C VAL A 210 5.62 3.65 -14.09
N PRO A 211 6.51 4.50 -14.64
CA PRO A 211 7.63 4.03 -15.43
C PRO A 211 8.51 3.06 -14.63
N VAL A 212 8.99 2.00 -15.30
CA VAL A 212 9.83 0.93 -14.71
C VAL A 212 11.09 1.46 -14.04
N GLU A 213 11.55 2.64 -14.47
CA GLU A 213 12.65 3.40 -13.92
C GLU A 213 12.52 3.67 -12.41
N ASN A 214 11.29 3.77 -11.87
CA ASN A 214 11.09 3.88 -10.43
C ASN A 214 11.74 2.70 -9.68
N SER A 215 11.50 1.47 -10.14
CA SER A 215 12.11 0.27 -9.54
C SER A 215 13.62 0.18 -9.80
N TYR A 216 14.11 0.60 -10.98
CA TYR A 216 15.55 0.65 -11.26
C TYR A 216 16.28 1.63 -10.34
N LEU A 217 15.72 2.82 -10.12
CA LEU A 217 16.31 3.85 -9.27
C LEU A 217 16.44 3.35 -7.83
N PHE A 218 15.40 2.74 -7.27
CA PHE A 218 15.44 2.23 -5.90
C PHE A 218 16.39 1.04 -5.76
N ALA A 219 16.38 0.09 -6.70
CA ALA A 219 17.29 -1.05 -6.70
C ALA A 219 18.77 -0.62 -6.76
N GLU A 220 19.08 0.36 -7.60
CA GLU A 220 20.43 0.95 -7.67
C GLU A 220 20.82 1.66 -6.36
N ALA A 221 19.88 2.36 -5.73
CA ALA A 221 20.10 2.98 -4.42
C ALA A 221 20.34 1.94 -3.31
N CYS A 222 19.59 0.83 -3.28
CA CYS A 222 19.83 -0.30 -2.39
C CYS A 222 21.23 -0.90 -2.62
N ARG A 223 21.61 -1.15 -3.88
CA ARG A 223 22.93 -1.67 -4.24
C ARG A 223 24.06 -0.75 -3.76
N ARG A 224 23.92 0.56 -3.94
CA ARG A 224 24.94 1.56 -3.52
C ARG A 224 25.14 1.61 -2.01
N ASN A 225 24.07 1.43 -1.25
CA ASN A 225 24.09 1.50 0.22
C ASN A 225 24.25 0.14 0.91
N GLY A 226 24.44 -0.95 0.16
CA GLY A 226 24.65 -2.28 0.73
C GLY A 226 23.39 -2.94 1.31
N VAL A 227 22.20 -2.44 0.96
CA VAL A 227 20.92 -3.01 1.40
C VAL A 227 20.68 -4.33 0.66
N CYS A 228 20.25 -5.37 1.38
CA CYS A 228 19.88 -6.63 0.74
C CYS A 228 18.61 -6.45 -0.10
N PHE A 229 18.64 -6.80 -1.37
CA PHE A 229 17.46 -6.71 -2.22
C PHE A 229 17.35 -7.83 -3.25
N ALA A 230 16.15 -8.01 -3.79
CA ALA A 230 15.87 -8.73 -5.03
C ALA A 230 15.07 -7.81 -5.97
N HIS A 231 15.33 -7.88 -7.28
CA HIS A 231 14.62 -7.07 -8.26
C HIS A 231 14.23 -7.92 -9.48
N HIS A 232 12.93 -8.04 -9.72
CA HIS A 232 12.35 -8.83 -10.81
C HIS A 232 11.60 -7.92 -11.78
N VAL A 233 12.13 -7.76 -13.00
CA VAL A 233 11.45 -7.02 -14.05
C VAL A 233 10.90 -8.00 -15.08
N PHE A 234 9.58 -8.02 -15.24
CA PHE A 234 8.86 -8.89 -16.17
C PHE A 234 8.69 -8.25 -17.53
N SER A 235 8.60 -9.09 -18.57
CA SER A 235 8.69 -8.65 -19.95
C SER A 235 7.54 -7.73 -20.39
N GLU A 236 6.32 -8.01 -19.90
CA GLU A 236 5.11 -7.26 -20.24
C GLU A 236 4.02 -7.35 -19.15
N GLY A 237 3.10 -6.40 -19.18
CA GLY A 237 1.95 -6.32 -18.29
C GLY A 237 1.52 -4.88 -18.03
N VAL A 238 0.24 -4.70 -17.72
CA VAL A 238 -0.36 -3.39 -17.41
C VAL A 238 -0.03 -2.96 -15.97
N HIS A 239 -0.25 -1.70 -15.63
CA HIS A 239 -0.12 -1.24 -14.25
C HIS A 239 -1.20 -1.85 -13.34
N GLY A 240 -0.85 -2.08 -12.06
CA GLY A 240 -1.83 -2.49 -11.04
C GLY A 240 -2.29 -3.94 -11.16
N MET A 241 -1.36 -4.83 -11.53
CA MET A 241 -1.65 -6.26 -11.73
C MET A 241 -1.90 -7.05 -10.45
N SER A 242 -1.67 -6.48 -9.26
CA SER A 242 -1.86 -7.16 -7.97
C SER A 242 -1.15 -8.52 -7.97
N ILE A 243 -1.85 -9.61 -7.65
CA ILE A 243 -1.36 -11.00 -7.73
C ILE A 243 -1.40 -11.62 -9.15
N ALA A 244 -1.84 -10.87 -10.17
CA ALA A 244 -1.87 -11.25 -11.58
C ALA A 244 -2.56 -12.59 -11.86
N THR A 245 -3.72 -12.82 -11.23
CA THR A 245 -4.55 -14.02 -11.43
C THR A 245 -5.76 -13.74 -12.31
N GLU A 246 -6.43 -14.80 -12.75
CA GLU A 246 -7.69 -14.68 -13.48
C GLU A 246 -8.78 -14.00 -12.62
N GLN A 247 -8.81 -14.30 -11.32
CA GLN A 247 -9.69 -13.63 -10.35
C GLN A 247 -9.45 -12.12 -10.32
N TRP A 248 -8.19 -11.68 -10.44
CA TRP A 248 -7.88 -10.26 -10.56
C TRP A 248 -8.36 -9.66 -11.87
N LEU A 249 -8.13 -10.35 -12.99
CA LEU A 249 -8.54 -9.89 -14.31
C LEU A 249 -10.06 -9.74 -14.41
N GLU A 250 -10.82 -10.63 -13.76
CA GLU A 250 -12.29 -10.57 -13.72
C GLU A 250 -12.85 -9.66 -12.61
N ARG A 251 -11.97 -8.97 -11.88
CA ARG A 251 -12.28 -8.01 -10.82
C ARG A 251 -13.07 -8.61 -9.66
N GLU A 252 -12.75 -9.84 -9.27
CA GLU A 252 -13.43 -10.58 -8.21
C GLU A 252 -12.68 -10.41 -6.87
N PHE A 253 -12.70 -9.18 -6.36
CA PHE A 253 -11.89 -8.76 -5.20
C PHE A 253 -12.62 -8.82 -3.85
N GLY A 254 -13.85 -9.34 -3.81
CA GLY A 254 -14.68 -9.37 -2.60
C GLY A 254 -15.24 -8.00 -2.20
N VAL A 255 -15.52 -7.83 -0.91
CA VAL A 255 -16.07 -6.58 -0.36
C VAL A 255 -14.98 -5.49 -0.39
N PRO A 256 -15.24 -4.30 -0.97
CA PRO A 256 -14.23 -3.25 -1.11
C PRO A 256 -14.06 -2.44 0.19
N TYR A 257 -13.74 -3.10 1.30
CA TYR A 257 -13.61 -2.46 2.61
C TYR A 257 -12.53 -1.37 2.65
N THR A 258 -11.53 -1.42 1.77
CA THR A 258 -10.50 -0.39 1.63
C THR A 258 -11.03 0.94 1.07
N LEU A 259 -12.23 0.96 0.49
CA LEU A 259 -12.87 2.17 -0.06
C LEU A 259 -13.76 2.92 0.96
N GLU A 260 -13.67 2.60 2.25
CA GLU A 260 -14.52 3.20 3.29
C GLU A 260 -14.42 4.73 3.34
N GLN A 261 -13.22 5.29 3.26
CA GLN A 261 -13.06 6.75 3.21
C GLN A 261 -13.74 7.36 1.96
N ILE A 262 -13.66 6.68 0.81
CA ILE A 262 -14.30 7.15 -0.44
C ILE A 262 -15.82 7.16 -0.31
N ARG A 263 -16.38 6.13 0.33
CA ARG A 263 -17.83 6.08 0.62
C ARG A 263 -18.26 7.22 1.53
N LEU A 264 -17.55 7.44 2.63
CA LEU A 264 -17.86 8.51 3.60
C LEU A 264 -17.73 9.90 2.98
N LEU A 265 -16.73 10.08 2.11
CA LEU A 265 -16.58 11.29 1.31
C LEU A 265 -17.76 11.51 0.36
N ALA A 266 -18.15 10.50 -0.41
CA ALA A 266 -19.26 10.60 -1.34
C ALA A 266 -20.60 10.92 -0.63
N ASP A 267 -20.82 10.33 0.55
CA ASP A 267 -21.96 10.63 1.40
C ASP A 267 -21.91 12.07 1.92
N ALA A 268 -20.72 12.57 2.30
CA ALA A 268 -20.54 13.96 2.73
C ALA A 268 -20.81 14.96 1.61
N VAL A 269 -20.31 14.68 0.39
CA VAL A 269 -20.56 15.50 -0.80
C VAL A 269 -22.06 15.54 -1.11
N SER A 270 -22.73 14.38 -1.12
CA SER A 270 -24.17 14.26 -1.39
C SER A 270 -25.06 14.97 -0.36
N GLN A 271 -24.53 15.26 0.83
CA GLN A 271 -25.24 15.94 1.93
C GLN A 271 -24.87 17.43 2.03
N GLY A 272 -24.12 17.98 1.07
CA GLY A 272 -23.70 19.38 1.10
C GLY A 272 -22.70 19.71 2.22
N ARG A 273 -22.00 18.70 2.77
CA ARG A 273 -20.97 18.89 3.82
C ARG A 273 -19.59 19.26 3.26
N THR A 274 -19.50 19.52 1.96
CA THR A 274 -18.26 19.88 1.25
C THR A 274 -18.54 21.07 0.32
N SER A 275 -17.49 21.64 -0.28
CA SER A 275 -17.62 22.70 -1.29
C SER A 275 -18.02 22.19 -2.69
N TYR A 276 -18.04 20.87 -2.91
CA TYR A 276 -18.37 20.28 -4.19
C TYR A 276 -19.89 20.23 -4.43
N PRO A 277 -20.35 20.28 -5.69
CA PRO A 277 -21.75 20.07 -6.03
C PRO A 277 -22.27 18.72 -5.50
N GLU A 278 -23.49 18.67 -4.96
CA GLU A 278 -24.03 17.46 -4.31
C GLU A 278 -24.12 16.27 -5.27
N GLU A 279 -24.40 16.51 -6.56
CA GLU A 279 -24.42 15.48 -7.61
C GLU A 279 -23.08 14.74 -7.75
N LYS A 280 -21.97 15.38 -7.37
CA LYS A 280 -20.64 14.79 -7.43
C LYS A 280 -20.51 13.57 -6.53
N GLY A 281 -21.27 13.49 -5.43
CA GLY A 281 -21.26 12.33 -4.54
C GLY A 281 -21.76 11.07 -5.24
N ALA A 282 -22.84 11.18 -6.03
CA ALA A 282 -23.35 10.06 -6.82
C ALA A 282 -22.36 9.64 -7.93
N GLU A 283 -21.66 10.60 -8.55
CA GLU A 283 -20.60 10.29 -9.52
C GLU A 283 -19.45 9.50 -8.88
N ILE A 284 -19.00 9.91 -7.68
CA ILE A 284 -17.95 9.19 -6.93
C ILE A 284 -18.40 7.75 -6.65
N LEU A 285 -19.62 7.55 -6.15
CA LEU A 285 -20.12 6.18 -5.91
C LEU A 285 -20.13 5.33 -7.17
N ALA A 286 -20.54 5.88 -8.31
CA ALA A 286 -20.56 5.18 -9.58
C ALA A 286 -19.15 4.86 -10.12
N ASP A 287 -18.20 5.80 -10.01
CA ASP A 287 -16.84 5.62 -10.51
C ASP A 287 -16.08 4.54 -9.74
N PHE A 288 -16.36 4.40 -8.45
CA PHE A 288 -15.78 3.37 -7.60
C PHE A 288 -16.62 2.08 -7.50
N GLY A 289 -17.76 2.00 -8.20
CA GLY A 289 -18.66 0.83 -8.18
C GLY A 289 -19.34 0.58 -6.82
N LEU A 290 -19.45 1.63 -5.99
CA LEU A 290 -20.10 1.62 -4.68
C LEU A 290 -21.62 1.79 -4.77
N ASP A 291 -22.15 2.09 -5.97
CA ASP A 291 -23.59 2.11 -6.28
C ASP A 291 -24.16 0.71 -6.63
N GLY A 292 -23.34 -0.34 -6.54
CA GLY A 292 -23.69 -1.72 -6.86
C GLY A 292 -23.58 -2.07 -8.35
N ARG A 293 -23.15 -1.13 -9.21
CA ARG A 293 -22.94 -1.40 -10.63
C ARG A 293 -21.49 -1.80 -10.90
N LYS A 294 -21.28 -2.98 -11.48
CA LYS A 294 -19.95 -3.40 -11.94
C LYS A 294 -19.62 -2.69 -13.26
N LYS A 295 -18.68 -1.75 -13.23
CA LYS A 295 -18.11 -1.13 -14.45
C LYS A 295 -17.08 -2.09 -15.04
N GLU A 296 -17.19 -2.46 -16.32
CA GLU A 296 -16.10 -3.19 -16.97
C GLU A 296 -14.89 -2.27 -17.11
N LYS A 297 -13.70 -2.78 -16.74
CA LYS A 297 -12.44 -2.04 -16.89
C LYS A 297 -11.80 -2.28 -18.25
N TRP A 298 -12.00 -3.48 -18.80
CA TRP A 298 -11.35 -3.96 -20.01
C TRP A 298 -12.39 -4.58 -20.95
N THR A 299 -12.22 -4.32 -22.24
CA THR A 299 -12.92 -5.03 -23.32
C THR A 299 -12.50 -6.51 -23.35
N PRO A 300 -13.27 -7.39 -24.00
CA PRO A 300 -12.89 -8.80 -24.15
C PRO A 300 -11.52 -9.01 -24.80
N ASP A 301 -11.16 -8.19 -25.79
CA ASP A 301 -9.87 -8.28 -26.48
C ASP A 301 -8.71 -7.84 -25.57
N GLU A 302 -8.91 -6.77 -24.79
CA GLU A 302 -7.93 -6.35 -23.78
C GLU A 302 -7.74 -7.42 -22.70
N LYS A 303 -8.83 -8.05 -22.22
CA LYS A 303 -8.73 -9.18 -21.27
C LYS A 303 -7.92 -10.32 -21.86
N ASN A 304 -8.15 -10.68 -23.12
CA ASN A 304 -7.38 -11.74 -23.80
C ASN A 304 -5.90 -11.39 -23.92
N ALA A 305 -5.55 -10.13 -24.22
CA ALA A 305 -4.18 -9.68 -24.26
C ALA A 305 -3.51 -9.75 -22.87
N ILE A 306 -4.17 -9.23 -21.83
CA ILE A 306 -3.67 -9.25 -20.45
C ILE A 306 -3.52 -10.68 -19.93
N ARG A 307 -4.44 -11.58 -20.31
CA ARG A 307 -4.40 -13.00 -19.89
C ARG A 307 -3.08 -13.69 -20.27
N ASN A 308 -2.45 -13.27 -21.36
CA ASN A 308 -1.16 -13.82 -21.79
C ASN A 308 -0.01 -13.47 -20.84
N THR A 309 -0.13 -12.37 -20.08
CA THR A 309 0.93 -11.90 -19.17
C THR A 309 0.80 -12.49 -17.76
N LEU A 310 -0.41 -12.95 -17.37
CA LEU A 310 -0.73 -13.43 -16.03
C LEU A 310 0.21 -14.53 -15.55
N LYS A 311 0.56 -15.47 -16.43
CA LYS A 311 1.44 -16.60 -16.06
C LYS A 311 2.85 -16.16 -15.72
N GLU A 312 3.40 -15.19 -16.47
CA GLU A 312 4.76 -14.69 -16.22
C GLU A 312 4.77 -13.85 -14.95
N VAL A 313 3.86 -12.87 -14.85
CA VAL A 313 3.83 -11.92 -13.74
C VAL A 313 3.37 -12.60 -12.45
N GLY A 314 2.37 -13.48 -12.50
CA GLY A 314 1.76 -14.12 -11.34
C GLY A 314 2.65 -15.07 -10.55
N ILE A 315 3.91 -15.29 -10.96
CA ILE A 315 4.90 -16.01 -10.16
C ILE A 315 5.52 -15.14 -9.06
N TRP A 316 5.36 -13.82 -9.12
CA TRP A 316 6.02 -12.89 -8.19
C TRP A 316 5.73 -13.17 -6.71
N PRO A 317 4.51 -13.59 -6.26
CA PRO A 317 4.27 -13.83 -4.83
C PRO A 317 5.15 -14.96 -4.31
N ARG A 318 5.32 -16.02 -5.11
CA ARG A 318 6.20 -17.14 -4.79
C ARG A 318 7.67 -16.72 -4.76
N LEU A 319 8.11 -15.90 -5.72
CA LEU A 319 9.49 -15.38 -5.71
C LEU A 319 9.76 -14.52 -4.48
N ALA A 320 8.79 -13.73 -4.05
CA ALA A 320 8.87 -12.92 -2.85
C ALA A 320 8.89 -13.79 -1.58
N GLU A 321 8.09 -14.86 -1.52
CA GLU A 321 8.07 -15.80 -0.41
C GLU A 321 9.40 -16.56 -0.29
N ASP A 322 9.91 -17.15 -1.37
CA ASP A 322 11.22 -17.82 -1.41
C ASP A 322 12.34 -16.87 -0.92
N TRP A 323 12.26 -15.59 -1.31
CA TRP A 323 13.20 -14.56 -0.87
C TRP A 323 13.03 -14.21 0.61
N LEU A 324 11.80 -13.99 1.10
CA LEU A 324 11.50 -13.68 2.50
C LEU A 324 11.92 -14.82 3.43
N SER A 325 11.62 -16.07 3.05
CA SER A 325 12.03 -17.28 3.79
C SER A 325 13.56 -17.33 3.99
N LYS A 326 14.35 -16.85 3.03
CA LYS A 326 15.81 -16.68 3.19
C LYS A 326 16.18 -15.51 4.10
N ILE A 327 15.44 -14.40 4.08
CA ILE A 327 15.67 -13.26 4.97
C ILE A 327 15.40 -13.66 6.42
N TRP A 328 14.29 -14.35 6.68
CA TRP A 328 13.88 -14.82 8.01
C TRP A 328 14.82 -15.85 8.64
N GLN A 329 15.65 -16.55 7.85
CA GLN A 329 16.64 -17.50 8.36
C GLN A 329 17.98 -16.84 8.74
N LYS A 330 18.23 -15.59 8.31
CA LYS A 330 19.50 -14.89 8.52
C LYS A 330 19.54 -14.04 9.79
N ASN A 331 18.38 -13.77 10.37
CA ASN A 331 18.19 -12.98 11.58
C ASN A 331 17.68 -13.89 12.70
#